data_AF-A0A539EDY0-F1
#
_entry.id   AF-A0A539EDY0-F1
#
_cell.length_a   1.000
_cell.length_b   1.000
_cell.length_c   1.000
_cell.angle_alpha   90.00
_cell.angle_beta   90.00
_cell.angle_gamma   90.00
#
_symmetry.space_group_name_H-M   'P 1'
#
loop_
_entity.id
_entity.type
_entity.pdbx_description
1 polymer ?
#
loop_
_entity_poly.entity_id
_entity_poly.type
_entity_poly.pdbx_seq_one_letter_code
_entity_poly.pdbx_strand_id
1 'polypeptide(L)' 'AHLPITGPVGLSPEQFLEHMAVDKKVLSGKLRLVLLQGLGEAVVTSDFDAALLPQVIASCSD' A
#
# COMPACT_ATOMS: atom_id res chain seq x y z
N ALA A 1 -20.66 -9.23 8.34
CA ALA A 1 -20.18 -8.50 7.15
C ALA A 1 -19.93 -7.02 7.48
N HIS A 2 -19.09 -6.74 8.48
CA HIS A 2 -18.82 -5.38 8.98
C HIS A 2 -17.32 -5.22 9.26
N LEU A 3 -16.51 -5.38 8.21
CA LEU A 3 -15.09 -5.10 8.32
C LEU A 3 -14.85 -3.61 8.03
N PRO A 4 -13.88 -2.98 8.73
CA PRO A 4 -13.48 -1.63 8.43
C PRO A 4 -12.87 -1.59 7.03
N ILE A 5 -13.34 -0.64 6.23
CA ILE A 5 -12.78 -0.33 4.90
C ILE A 5 -11.90 0.92 4.92
N THR A 6 -11.82 1.57 6.08
CA THR A 6 -11.00 2.75 6.33
C THR A 6 -9.77 2.38 7.16
N GLY A 7 -8.69 3.13 6.96
CA GLY A 7 -7.46 3.02 7.70
C GLY A 7 -7.65 3.37 9.18
N PRO A 8 -6.74 2.92 10.06
CA PRO A 8 -6.75 3.28 11.47
C PRO A 8 -6.61 4.79 11.66
N VAL A 9 -7.51 5.36 12.47
CA VAL A 9 -7.49 6.79 12.82
C VAL A 9 -6.18 7.14 13.50
N GLY A 10 -5.46 8.12 12.94
CA GLY A 10 -4.21 8.63 13.50
C GLY A 10 -2.92 8.03 12.91
N LEU A 11 -3.01 7.14 11.92
CA LEU A 11 -1.84 6.80 11.09
C LEU A 11 -1.72 7.76 9.91
N SER A 12 -0.56 8.42 9.79
CA SER A 12 -0.26 9.25 8.61
C SER A 12 0.26 8.39 7.44
N PRO A 13 0.12 8.85 6.18
CA PRO A 13 0.70 8.17 5.02
C PRO A 13 2.19 7.90 5.15
N GLU A 14 2.94 8.80 5.79
CA GLU A 14 4.38 8.65 6.03
C GLU A 14 4.67 7.49 7.00
N GLN A 15 3.86 7.34 8.05
CA GLN A 15 3.97 6.23 9.00
C GLN A 15 3.65 4.89 8.33
N PHE A 16 2.65 4.86 7.43
CA PHE A 16 2.39 3.70 6.59
C PHE A 16 3.60 3.31 5.77
N LEU A 17 4.21 4.27 5.07
CA LEU A 17 5.40 4.03 4.23
C LEU A 17 6.61 3.57 5.05
N GLU A 18 6.84 4.16 6.22
CA GLU A 18 7.90 3.76 7.13
C GLU A 18 7.75 2.30 7.56
N HIS A 19 6.53 1.89 7.96
CA HIS A 19 6.27 0.49 8.29
C HIS A 19 6.40 -0.46 7.09
N MET A 20 5.98 -0.03 5.90
CA MET A 20 6.13 -0.81 4.66
C MET A 20 7.59 -0.95 4.23
N ALA A 21 8.45 0.03 4.55
CA ALA A 21 9.88 0.01 4.22
C ALA A 21 10.69 -0.98 5.07
N VAL A 22 10.18 -1.35 6.26
CA VAL A 22 10.83 -2.31 7.18
C VAL A 22 10.53 -3.77 6.81
N ASP A 23 9.58 -4.03 5.91
CA ASP A 23 9.22 -5.40 5.54
C ASP A 23 10.35 -6.12 4.77
N LYS A 24 10.71 -7.32 5.24
CA LYS A 24 11.88 -8.11 4.82
C LYS A 24 11.68 -8.79 3.46
N LYS A 25 11.19 -8.05 2.45
CA LYS A 25 11.17 -8.41 1.02
C LYS A 25 11.91 -7.41 0.13
N VAL A 26 12.70 -6.51 0.74
CA VAL A 26 13.68 -5.62 0.11
C VAL A 26 14.87 -6.42 -0.41
N LEU A 27 14.68 -7.15 -1.51
CA LEU A 27 15.78 -7.42 -2.44
C LEU A 27 15.88 -6.16 -3.31
N SER A 28 16.93 -5.37 -3.11
CA SER A 28 17.30 -4.18 -3.93
C SER A 28 16.50 -2.88 -3.74
N GLY A 29 15.90 -2.61 -2.57
CA GLY A 29 15.38 -1.27 -2.24
C GLY A 29 14.04 -0.89 -2.87
N LYS A 30 13.35 -1.82 -3.55
CA LYS A 30 12.06 -1.55 -4.22
C LYS A 30 10.90 -2.22 -3.49
N LEU A 31 9.93 -1.42 -3.08
CA LEU A 31 8.66 -1.88 -2.53
C LEU A 31 7.92 -2.71 -3.60
N ARG A 32 7.46 -3.90 -3.24
CA ARG A 32 6.64 -4.75 -4.10
C ARG A 32 5.24 -4.84 -3.52
N LEU A 33 4.25 -4.49 -4.33
CA LEU A 33 2.85 -4.53 -3.95
C LEU A 33 2.15 -5.69 -4.66
N VAL A 34 1.10 -6.20 -4.05
CA VAL A 34 0.13 -7.06 -4.73
C VAL A 34 -1.01 -6.17 -5.19
N LEU A 35 -1.16 -6.01 -6.50
CA LEU A 35 -2.18 -5.16 -7.11
C LEU A 35 -3.15 -6.00 -7.94
N LEU A 36 -4.43 -5.66 -7.87
CA LEU A 36 -5.46 -6.26 -8.71
C LEU A 36 -5.44 -5.61 -10.10
N GLN A 37 -5.31 -6.41 -11.15
CA GLN A 37 -5.49 -5.96 -12.54
C GLN A 37 -6.94 -6.16 -13.02
N GLY A 38 -7.65 -7.08 -12.39
CA GLY A 38 -9.05 -7.38 -12.64
C GLY A 38 -9.63 -8.25 -11.52
N LEU A 39 -10.93 -8.50 -11.56
CA LEU A 39 -11.56 -9.41 -10.60
C LEU A 39 -11.04 -10.84 -10.82
N GLY A 40 -10.38 -11.39 -9.79
CA GLY A 40 -9.75 -12.70 -9.87
C GLY A 40 -8.32 -12.69 -10.41
N GLU A 41 -7.77 -11.53 -10.78
CA GLU A 41 -6.41 -11.39 -11.31
C GLU A 41 -5.59 -10.38 -10.50
N ALA A 42 -4.50 -10.86 -9.91
CA ALA A 42 -3.57 -10.04 -9.13
C ALA A 42 -2.12 -10.29 -9.57
N VAL A 43 -1.32 -9.24 -9.56
CA VAL A 43 0.11 -9.27 -9.88
C VAL A 43 0.94 -8.78 -8.71
N VAL A 44 2.10 -9.41 -8.49
CA VAL A 44 3.13 -8.90 -7.57
C VAL A 44 4.07 -8.02 -8.39
N THR A 45 3.99 -6.71 -8.21
CA THR A 45 4.74 -5.77 -9.03
C THR A 45 5.43 -4.68 -8.20
N SER A 46 6.55 -4.18 -8.69
CA SER A 46 7.16 -2.92 -8.27
C SER A 46 6.98 -1.81 -9.31
N ASP A 47 6.21 -2.09 -10.37
CA ASP A 47 5.92 -1.18 -11.47
C ASP A 47 4.64 -0.40 -11.16
N PHE A 48 4.78 0.59 -10.28
CA PHE A 48 3.74 1.53 -9.92
C PHE A 48 4.38 2.90 -9.65
N ASP A 49 3.60 3.97 -9.82
CA ASP A 49 4.07 5.30 -9.50
C ASP A 49 4.11 5.50 -7.98
N ALA A 50 5.32 5.67 -7.44
CA ALA A 50 5.54 5.91 -6.02
C ALA A 50 4.86 7.20 -5.51
N ALA A 51 4.61 8.19 -6.38
CA ALA A 51 3.90 9.41 -6.03
C ALA A 51 2.39 9.21 -5.82
N LEU A 52 1.81 8.12 -6.34
CA LEU A 52 0.41 7.78 -6.16
C LEU A 52 0.15 7.06 -4.83
N LEU A 53 1.14 6.35 -4.30
CA LEU A 53 0.98 5.55 -3.08
C LEU A 53 0.52 6.38 -1.86
N PRO A 54 1.12 7.55 -1.53
CA PRO A 54 0.63 8.40 -0.44
C PRO A 54 -0.81 8.89 -0.64
N GLN A 55 -1.18 9.20 -1.89
CA GLN A 55 -2.52 9.70 -2.22
C GLN A 55 -3.59 8.63 -2.00
N VAL A 56 -3.30 7.37 -2.38
CA VAL A 56 -4.19 6.24 -2.15
C VAL A 56 -4.34 5.97 -0.65
N ILE A 57 -3.24 5.95 0.10
CA ILE A 57 -3.27 5.75 1.56
C ILE A 57 -4.11 6.85 2.24
N ALA A 58 -3.93 8.12 1.83
CA ALA A 58 -4.73 9.22 2.33
C ALA A 58 -6.23 9.02 2.02
N SER A 59 -6.57 8.60 0.80
CA SER A 59 -7.97 8.39 0.40
C SER A 59 -8.71 7.30 1.19
N CYS A 60 -7.98 6.35 1.77
CA CYS A 60 -8.55 5.30 2.60
C CYS A 60 -8.58 5.66 4.09
N SER A 61 -7.97 6.77 4.51
CA SER A 61 -7.84 7.14 5.93
C SER A 61 -8.93 8.09 6.43
N ASP A 62 -9.84 8.52 5.55
CA ASP A 62 -11.02 9.36 5.83
C ASP A 62 -12.29 8.53 6.11
#